data_AF-A0A2N1GR20-F1
#
_entry.id   AF-A0A2N1GR20-F1
#
_cell.length_a   1.000
_cell.length_b   1.000
_cell.length_c   1.000
_cell.angle_alpha   90.00
_cell.angle_beta   90.00
_cell.angle_gamma   90.00
#
_symmetry.space_group_name_H-M   'P 1'
#
loop_
_entity.id
_entity.type
_entity.pdbx_description
1 polymer ?
#
loop_
_entity_poly.entity_id
_entity_poly.type
_entity_poly.pdbx_seq_one_letter_code
_entity_poly.pdbx_strand_id
1 'polypeptide(L)'
;MASRTQQKSSSRSRFVLRWYAWLLLAIAAAYGLAFAMHWDDRGVLWVLERFESKAERKESVWLPDYQVVIDAKPLPGMEKDEASDLAYNRQTKTLFAVMGKNAFLVELTLQGDVLRKMPLVGWSNPEGLTVMENGLLAIVDEREHTLSIVKVDAATRELNIADFPKYDLGPSKDQNKAFEAITWDPHNQQLVLGEERPPALFTWKSDGGQTLLGDKQKLASNQLDLRNLSALAVDPRTGHLLVLSADSHLLLELDEAGKQVSFMTLLGNFNGLKDTIPRAEGMTMDEDGTLYMVSEPNLFYRFEKHQ
;
A
#
# COMPACT_ATOMS: atom_id res chain seq x y z
N MET A 1 -13.05 71.35 52.50
CA MET A 1 -13.89 70.33 51.84
C MET A 1 -13.97 70.71 50.36
N ALA A 2 -13.65 69.92 49.35
CA ALA A 2 -13.17 68.55 49.24
C ALA A 2 -12.37 68.46 47.92
N SER A 3 -11.20 67.82 47.93
CA SER A 3 -10.40 67.55 46.74
C SER A 3 -10.94 66.31 46.02
N ARG A 4 -11.30 66.46 44.74
CA ARG A 4 -11.85 65.39 43.89
C ARG A 4 -10.68 64.65 43.22
N THR A 5 -10.29 63.51 43.75
CA THR A 5 -9.26 62.65 43.16
C THR A 5 -9.86 61.90 41.96
N GLN A 6 -9.41 62.22 40.74
CA GLN A 6 -9.74 61.45 39.53
C GLN A 6 -9.08 60.07 39.59
N GLN A 7 -9.90 59.03 39.68
CA GLN A 7 -9.47 57.64 39.52
C GLN A 7 -9.26 57.37 38.02
N LYS A 8 -8.01 57.24 37.57
CA LYS A 8 -7.68 56.74 36.23
C LYS A 8 -8.01 55.25 36.18
N SER A 9 -9.12 54.91 35.50
CA SER A 9 -9.43 53.55 35.07
C SER A 9 -8.40 53.12 34.02
N SER A 10 -7.43 52.28 34.42
CA SER A 10 -6.60 51.57 33.45
C SER A 10 -7.43 50.42 32.88
N SER A 11 -7.95 50.56 31.66
CA SER A 11 -8.49 49.42 30.92
C SER A 11 -7.34 48.47 30.58
N ARG A 12 -7.03 47.53 31.46
CA ARG A 12 -6.15 46.40 31.12
C ARG A 12 -6.87 45.59 30.05
N SER A 13 -6.36 45.67 28.82
CA SER A 13 -6.75 44.82 27.70
C SER A 13 -6.82 43.37 28.17
N ARG A 14 -8.02 42.78 28.12
CA ARG A 14 -8.29 41.41 28.57
C ARG A 14 -7.97 40.35 27.50
N PHE A 15 -7.27 40.74 26.44
CA PHE A 15 -6.98 39.88 25.29
C PHE A 15 -5.51 39.97 24.86
N VAL A 16 -4.59 39.81 25.81
CA VAL A 16 -3.21 39.43 25.47
C VAL A 16 -2.98 38.08 26.13
N LEU A 17 -3.29 37.01 25.38
CA LEU A 17 -2.94 35.66 25.79
C LEU A 17 -1.42 35.63 26.02
N ARG A 18 -0.99 35.27 27.22
CA ARG A 18 0.43 35.28 27.60
C ARG A 18 1.20 34.33 26.67
N TRP A 19 2.44 34.67 26.32
CA TRP A 19 3.23 33.96 25.32
C TRP A 19 3.30 32.42 25.53
N TYR A 20 3.26 31.95 26.78
CA TYR A 20 3.24 30.53 27.10
C TYR A 20 1.94 29.81 26.70
N ALA A 21 0.81 30.51 26.63
CA ALA A 21 -0.45 29.93 26.18
C ALA A 21 -0.49 29.79 24.66
N TRP A 22 0.15 30.72 23.92
CA TRP A 22 0.42 30.53 22.50
C TRP A 22 1.38 29.37 22.25
N LEU A 23 2.41 29.22 23.07
CA LEU A 23 3.31 28.06 23.02
C LEU A 23 2.57 26.74 23.28
N LEU A 24 1.72 26.69 24.31
CA LEU A 24 0.91 25.50 24.60
C LEU A 24 -0.08 25.17 23.48
N LEU A 25 -0.73 26.18 22.88
CA LEU A 25 -1.60 25.97 21.71
C LEU A 25 -0.82 25.47 20.50
N ALA A 26 0.38 26.01 20.26
CA ALA A 26 1.24 25.54 19.18
C ALA A 26 1.71 24.08 19.41
N ILE A 27 2.07 23.73 20.64
CA ILE A 27 2.43 22.35 21.01
C ILE A 27 1.22 21.41 20.86
N ALA A 28 0.04 21.81 21.34
CA ALA A 28 -1.18 21.01 21.22
C ALA A 28 -1.60 20.84 19.75
N ALA A 29 -1.49 21.88 18.92
CA ALA A 29 -1.75 21.79 17.49
C ALA A 29 -0.70 20.92 16.78
N ALA A 30 0.57 21.04 17.13
CA ALA A 30 1.63 20.20 16.58
C ALA A 30 1.46 18.73 16.99
N TYR A 31 1.09 18.47 18.24
CA TYR A 31 0.78 17.11 18.73
C TYR A 31 -0.48 16.55 18.06
N GLY A 32 -1.54 17.35 17.95
CA GLY A 32 -2.76 16.94 17.25
C GLY A 32 -2.51 16.61 15.77
N LEU A 33 -1.62 17.37 15.11
CA LEU A 33 -1.17 17.06 13.75
C LEU A 33 -0.31 15.79 13.70
N ALA A 34 0.63 15.62 14.64
CA ALA A 34 1.46 14.42 14.72
C ALA A 34 0.61 13.15 14.91
N PHE A 35 -0.36 13.20 15.83
CA PHE A 35 -1.33 12.14 16.09
C PHE A 35 -2.19 11.84 14.85
N ALA A 36 -2.75 12.87 14.21
CA ALA A 36 -3.55 12.68 12.99
C ALA A 36 -2.75 12.12 11.80
N MET A 37 -1.44 12.37 11.78
CA MET A 37 -0.52 11.87 10.75
C MET A 37 0.14 10.53 11.14
N HIS A 38 -0.22 9.96 12.30
CA HIS A 38 0.38 8.73 12.85
C HIS A 38 1.92 8.83 12.97
N TRP A 39 2.45 10.03 13.24
CA TRP A 39 3.89 10.23 13.43
C TRP A 39 4.37 9.67 14.78
N ASP A 40 3.50 9.64 15.77
CA ASP A 40 3.71 8.95 17.04
C ASP A 40 3.86 7.44 16.83
N ASP A 41 3.03 6.83 15.99
CA ASP A 41 3.11 5.40 15.68
C ASP A 41 4.42 5.06 14.96
N ARG A 42 4.89 5.90 14.02
CA ARG A 42 6.24 5.73 13.41
C ARG A 42 7.35 5.82 14.44
N GLY A 43 7.23 6.74 15.40
CA GLY A 43 8.18 6.86 16.51
C GLY A 43 8.22 5.60 17.36
N VAL A 44 7.05 5.01 17.63
CA VAL A 44 6.94 3.72 18.32
C VAL A 44 7.57 2.61 17.50
N LEU A 45 7.25 2.49 16.21
CA LEU A 45 7.81 1.48 15.33
C LEU A 45 9.35 1.57 15.26
N TRP A 46 9.90 2.78 15.12
CA TRP A 46 11.35 2.97 15.09
C TRP A 46 12.04 2.60 16.40
N VAL A 47 11.34 2.77 17.53
CA VAL A 47 11.82 2.29 18.83
C VAL A 47 11.71 0.77 18.93
N LEU A 48 10.60 0.17 18.50
CA LEU A 48 10.40 -1.29 18.51
C LEU A 48 11.47 -2.01 17.68
N GLU A 49 11.77 -1.53 16.47
CA GLU A 49 12.83 -2.11 15.62
C GLU A 49 14.21 -2.12 16.30
N ARG A 50 14.50 -1.15 17.18
CA ARG A 50 15.76 -1.12 17.93
C ARG A 50 15.86 -2.21 18.99
N PHE A 51 14.72 -2.73 19.46
CA PHE A 51 14.66 -3.77 20.46
C PHE A 51 14.55 -5.18 19.87
N GLU A 52 14.25 -5.32 18.57
CA GLU A 52 14.13 -6.66 17.96
C GLU A 52 15.47 -7.38 17.87
N SER A 53 15.44 -8.63 18.31
CA SER A 53 16.61 -9.49 18.41
C SER A 53 17.16 -9.87 17.05
N LYS A 54 18.44 -10.25 16.99
CA LYS A 54 19.05 -10.74 15.74
C LYS A 54 18.35 -11.97 15.15
N ALA A 55 17.68 -12.77 15.98
CA ALA A 55 16.91 -13.92 15.53
C ALA A 55 15.62 -13.47 14.83
N GLU A 56 14.85 -12.57 15.45
CA GLU A 56 13.61 -12.02 14.87
C GLU A 56 13.86 -11.27 13.55
N ARG A 57 14.98 -10.54 13.46
CA ARG A 57 15.41 -9.89 12.20
C ARG A 57 15.73 -10.86 11.07
N LYS A 58 16.15 -12.09 11.41
CA LYS A 58 16.50 -13.11 10.42
C LYS A 58 15.27 -13.85 9.91
N GLU A 59 14.29 -14.05 10.79
CA GLU A 59 12.98 -14.65 10.50
C GLU A 59 11.99 -13.67 9.87
N SER A 60 12.39 -12.42 9.61
CA SER A 60 11.61 -11.39 8.91
C SER A 60 12.19 -11.07 7.53
N VAL A 61 11.40 -10.38 6.71
CA VAL A 61 11.89 -9.63 5.54
C VAL A 61 12.90 -8.60 6.02
N TRP A 62 12.59 -7.91 7.12
CA TRP A 62 13.40 -6.89 7.76
C TRP A 62 13.67 -5.72 6.80
N LEU A 63 12.62 -4.92 6.65
CA LEU A 63 12.49 -3.82 5.70
C LEU A 63 13.53 -2.67 5.88
N PRO A 64 14.06 -2.36 7.08
CA PRO A 64 15.08 -1.31 7.25
C PRO A 64 16.34 -1.49 6.42
N ASP A 65 16.68 -2.73 6.04
CA ASP A 65 17.89 -3.05 5.29
C ASP A 65 17.71 -2.90 3.76
N TYR A 66 16.50 -2.61 3.28
CA TYR A 66 16.25 -2.42 1.85
C TYR A 66 16.78 -1.08 1.35
N GLN A 67 17.38 -1.07 0.17
CA GLN A 67 17.86 0.13 -0.51
C GLN A 67 17.35 0.16 -1.94
N VAL A 68 16.94 1.34 -2.40
CA VAL A 68 16.53 1.53 -3.79
C VAL A 68 17.74 1.34 -4.72
N VAL A 69 17.54 0.57 -5.78
CA VAL A 69 18.53 0.33 -6.84
C VAL A 69 18.05 0.79 -8.21
N ILE A 70 16.72 0.90 -8.38
CA ILE A 70 16.09 1.63 -9.48
C ILE A 70 15.18 2.67 -8.83
N ASP A 71 15.53 3.95 -8.97
CA ASP A 71 14.83 5.06 -8.33
C ASP A 71 14.02 5.84 -9.37
N ALA A 72 12.70 5.84 -9.22
CA ALA A 72 11.74 6.62 -10.00
C ALA A 72 11.90 6.50 -11.52
N LYS A 73 12.09 5.28 -12.04
CA LYS A 73 12.18 5.03 -13.48
C LYS A 73 10.80 5.26 -14.12
N PRO A 74 10.63 6.19 -15.08
CA PRO A 74 9.36 6.34 -15.77
C PRO A 74 9.07 5.10 -16.63
N LEU A 75 7.81 4.67 -16.61
CA LEU A 75 7.25 3.65 -17.47
C LEU A 75 6.76 4.33 -18.77
N PRO A 76 7.45 4.19 -19.91
CA PRO A 76 7.16 4.98 -21.10
C PRO A 76 5.80 4.64 -21.71
N GLY A 77 5.07 5.67 -22.13
CA GLY A 77 3.74 5.53 -22.74
C GLY A 77 2.66 5.15 -21.73
N MET A 78 2.89 5.37 -20.43
CA MET A 78 1.93 5.19 -19.32
C MET A 78 1.69 6.48 -18.53
N GLU A 79 2.17 7.63 -19.02
CA GLU A 79 2.20 8.90 -18.30
C GLU A 79 0.80 9.43 -17.89
N LYS A 80 -0.26 8.88 -18.48
CA LYS A 80 -1.65 9.30 -18.26
C LYS A 80 -2.56 8.16 -17.78
N ASP A 81 -1.98 7.00 -17.47
CA ASP A 81 -2.73 5.76 -17.30
C ASP A 81 -2.91 5.37 -15.83
N GLU A 82 -2.14 5.99 -14.91
CA GLU A 82 -2.21 5.81 -13.45
C GLU A 82 -1.94 4.34 -13.05
N ALA A 83 -0.66 4.03 -12.80
CA ALA A 83 -0.26 2.70 -12.35
C ALA A 83 -0.83 2.39 -10.96
N SER A 84 -1.65 1.33 -10.89
CA SER A 84 -2.44 0.99 -9.71
C SER A 84 -1.85 -0.15 -8.90
N ASP A 85 -1.43 -1.26 -9.53
CA ASP A 85 -0.82 -2.38 -8.80
C ASP A 85 0.21 -3.16 -9.64
N LEU A 86 0.97 -4.03 -8.99
CA LEU A 86 2.09 -4.78 -9.54
C LEU A 86 2.11 -6.21 -8.97
N ALA A 87 2.31 -7.22 -9.82
CA ALA A 87 2.41 -8.62 -9.40
C ALA A 87 3.54 -9.36 -10.11
N TYR A 88 4.28 -10.18 -9.37
CA TYR A 88 5.40 -10.94 -9.91
C TYR A 88 4.99 -12.31 -10.47
N ASN A 89 5.38 -12.58 -11.72
CA ASN A 89 5.19 -13.87 -12.35
C ASN A 89 6.49 -14.71 -12.27
N ARG A 90 6.51 -15.65 -11.32
CA ARG A 90 7.63 -16.56 -11.09
C ARG A 90 7.96 -17.45 -12.30
N GLN A 91 6.99 -17.75 -13.16
CA GLN A 91 7.18 -18.66 -14.29
C GLN A 91 8.01 -18.01 -15.41
N THR A 92 7.74 -16.73 -15.70
CA THR A 92 8.41 -16.00 -16.78
C THR A 92 9.49 -15.04 -16.27
N LYS A 93 9.62 -14.84 -14.96
CA LYS A 93 10.54 -13.85 -14.34
C LYS A 93 10.25 -12.44 -14.83
N THR A 94 8.97 -12.10 -14.84
CA THR A 94 8.46 -10.80 -15.27
C THR A 94 7.51 -10.25 -14.21
N LEU A 95 7.12 -9.00 -14.37
CA LEU A 95 6.09 -8.36 -13.57
C LEU A 95 4.88 -8.10 -14.47
N PHE A 96 3.68 -8.19 -13.91
CA PHE A 96 2.51 -7.58 -14.48
C PHE A 96 2.17 -6.32 -13.69
N ALA A 97 1.84 -5.24 -14.37
CA ALA A 97 1.29 -4.03 -13.77
C ALA A 97 -0.11 -3.78 -14.34
N VAL A 98 -1.03 -3.26 -13.53
CA VAL A 98 -2.36 -2.83 -13.97
C VAL A 98 -2.47 -1.31 -13.90
N MET A 99 -3.19 -0.74 -14.85
CA MET A 99 -3.42 0.71 -14.97
C MET A 99 -4.90 0.99 -14.78
N GLY A 100 -5.26 1.81 -13.80
CA GLY A 100 -6.66 2.05 -13.42
C GLY A 100 -7.39 2.93 -14.42
N LYS A 101 -6.85 4.12 -14.71
CA LYS A 101 -7.54 5.15 -15.49
C LYS A 101 -7.81 4.77 -16.94
N ASN A 102 -6.82 4.17 -17.60
CA ASN A 102 -7.01 3.54 -18.89
C ASN A 102 -6.73 2.04 -18.71
N ALA A 103 -7.80 1.25 -18.63
CA ALA A 103 -7.73 -0.15 -18.25
C ALA A 103 -6.92 -1.01 -19.24
N PHE A 104 -5.69 -1.36 -18.84
CA PHE A 104 -4.88 -2.38 -19.50
C PHE A 104 -3.91 -3.03 -18.52
N LEU A 105 -3.52 -4.27 -18.85
CA LEU A 105 -2.45 -4.99 -18.19
C LEU A 105 -1.15 -4.76 -18.97
N VAL A 106 -0.05 -4.55 -18.28
CA VAL A 106 1.29 -4.41 -18.86
C VAL A 106 2.20 -5.49 -18.30
N GLU A 107 2.94 -6.17 -19.18
CA GLU A 107 4.02 -7.07 -18.77
C GLU A 107 5.35 -6.31 -18.83
N LEU A 108 6.13 -6.38 -17.77
CA LEU A 108 7.40 -5.69 -17.58
C LEU A 108 8.54 -6.69 -17.32
N THR A 109 9.76 -6.31 -17.71
CA THR A 109 10.96 -6.94 -17.14
C THR A 109 11.13 -6.57 -15.67
N LEU A 110 11.99 -7.29 -14.94
CA LEU A 110 12.41 -6.93 -13.57
C LEU A 110 13.20 -5.60 -13.50
N GLN A 111 13.50 -4.99 -14.65
CA GLN A 111 14.11 -3.67 -14.76
C GLN A 111 13.08 -2.58 -15.08
N GLY A 112 11.79 -2.92 -15.15
CA GLY A 112 10.71 -1.98 -15.48
C GLY A 112 10.66 -1.60 -16.96
N ASP A 113 11.13 -2.47 -17.86
CA ASP A 113 10.98 -2.27 -19.31
C ASP A 113 9.71 -2.93 -19.81
N VAL A 114 8.95 -2.24 -20.66
CA VAL A 114 7.68 -2.74 -21.20
C VAL A 114 7.94 -3.84 -22.23
N LEU A 115 7.34 -5.01 -21.99
CA LEU A 115 7.37 -6.15 -22.91
C LEU A 115 6.14 -6.13 -23.83
N ARG A 116 4.95 -5.93 -23.25
CA ARG A 116 3.69 -5.80 -24.01
C ARG A 116 2.60 -5.16 -23.15
N LYS A 117 1.57 -4.66 -23.84
CA LYS A 117 0.32 -4.17 -23.25
C LYS A 117 -0.84 -5.03 -23.73
N MET A 118 -1.82 -5.26 -22.86
CA MET A 118 -3.02 -6.06 -23.13
C MET A 118 -4.23 -5.27 -22.64
N PRO A 119 -5.10 -4.76 -23.54
CA PRO A 119 -6.30 -4.06 -23.13
C PRO A 119 -7.19 -4.89 -22.20
N LEU A 120 -7.75 -4.25 -21.18
CA LEU A 120 -8.74 -4.83 -20.27
C LEU A 120 -10.12 -4.32 -20.67
N VAL A 121 -10.80 -5.06 -21.55
CA VAL A 121 -12.12 -4.68 -22.07
C VAL A 121 -13.20 -4.96 -21.05
N GLY A 122 -13.91 -3.91 -20.64
CA GLY A 122 -15.05 -3.98 -19.72
C GLY A 122 -14.70 -3.83 -18.24
N TRP A 123 -13.43 -3.65 -17.89
CA TRP A 123 -13.03 -3.12 -16.59
C TRP A 123 -13.21 -1.61 -16.58
N SER A 124 -13.67 -1.09 -15.45
CA SER A 124 -14.01 0.30 -15.20
C SER A 124 -12.88 1.03 -14.47
N ASN A 125 -12.39 0.43 -13.37
CA ASN A 125 -11.26 0.95 -12.61
C ASN A 125 -10.47 -0.22 -11.97
N PRO A 126 -9.63 -0.93 -12.74
CA PRO A 126 -8.86 -2.04 -12.19
C PRO A 126 -7.73 -1.51 -11.29
N GLU A 127 -7.84 -1.75 -9.99
CA GLU A 127 -6.90 -1.21 -8.99
C GLU A 127 -5.96 -2.27 -8.42
N GLY A 128 -6.46 -3.48 -8.14
CA GLY A 128 -5.66 -4.54 -7.52
C GLY A 128 -5.29 -5.67 -8.48
N LEU A 129 -4.09 -6.24 -8.34
CA LEU A 129 -3.58 -7.31 -9.19
C LEU A 129 -2.72 -8.31 -8.41
N THR A 130 -3.01 -9.61 -8.54
CA THR A 130 -2.08 -10.65 -8.08
C THR A 130 -1.93 -11.78 -9.08
N VAL A 131 -0.72 -12.34 -9.16
CA VAL A 131 -0.48 -13.63 -9.82
C VAL A 131 -0.90 -14.76 -8.88
N MET A 132 -1.64 -15.72 -9.42
CA MET A 132 -2.07 -16.94 -8.73
C MET A 132 -1.37 -18.17 -9.35
N GLU A 133 -1.77 -19.35 -8.93
CA GLU A 133 -1.27 -20.60 -9.50
C GLU A 133 -1.61 -20.75 -10.98
N ASN A 134 -0.84 -21.60 -11.67
CA ASN A 134 -1.12 -22.03 -13.04
C ASN A 134 -1.28 -20.87 -14.05
N GLY A 135 -0.62 -19.72 -13.87
CA GLY A 135 -0.71 -18.58 -14.81
C GLY A 135 -2.06 -17.87 -14.80
N LEU A 136 -2.82 -18.01 -13.71
CA LEU A 136 -4.00 -17.21 -13.44
C LEU A 136 -3.59 -15.88 -12.79
N LEU A 137 -4.38 -14.84 -13.02
CA LEU A 137 -4.30 -13.56 -12.32
C LEU A 137 -5.66 -13.27 -11.70
N ALA A 138 -5.68 -12.68 -10.51
CA ALA A 138 -6.89 -12.04 -9.97
C ALA A 138 -6.75 -10.52 -10.10
N ILE A 139 -7.81 -9.88 -10.60
CA ILE A 139 -7.88 -8.43 -10.81
C ILE A 139 -9.10 -7.89 -10.09
N VAL A 140 -8.91 -6.86 -9.27
CA VAL A 140 -9.98 -6.14 -8.56
C VAL A 140 -10.36 -4.91 -9.36
N ASP A 141 -11.67 -4.77 -9.63
CA ASP A 141 -12.27 -3.55 -10.15
C ASP A 141 -12.92 -2.79 -8.99
N GLU A 142 -12.32 -1.68 -8.58
CA GLU A 142 -12.77 -0.92 -7.42
C GLU A 142 -14.15 -0.31 -7.67
N ARG A 143 -14.38 0.24 -8.87
CA ARG A 143 -15.63 0.93 -9.21
C ARG A 143 -16.82 -0.02 -9.21
N GLU A 144 -16.63 -1.21 -9.74
CA GLU A 144 -17.69 -2.22 -9.85
C GLU A 144 -17.77 -3.14 -8.61
N HIS A 145 -16.84 -3.02 -7.66
CA HIS A 145 -16.73 -3.88 -6.48
C HIS A 145 -16.64 -5.36 -6.87
N THR A 146 -15.89 -5.68 -7.92
CA THR A 146 -15.77 -7.07 -8.40
C THR A 146 -14.33 -7.54 -8.44
N LEU A 147 -14.16 -8.85 -8.29
CA LEU A 147 -12.91 -9.55 -8.55
C LEU A 147 -13.10 -10.51 -9.71
N SER A 148 -12.20 -10.45 -10.69
CA SER A 148 -12.18 -11.38 -11.83
C SER A 148 -10.93 -12.25 -11.79
N ILE A 149 -11.07 -13.55 -12.05
CA ILE A 149 -9.93 -14.47 -12.17
C ILE A 149 -9.71 -14.81 -13.63
N VAL A 150 -8.61 -14.33 -14.20
CA VAL A 150 -8.29 -14.38 -15.62
C VAL A 150 -7.11 -15.30 -15.89
N LYS A 151 -7.01 -15.81 -17.13
CA LYS A 151 -5.86 -16.60 -17.59
C LYS A 151 -5.03 -15.74 -18.55
N VAL A 152 -3.72 -15.66 -18.29
CA VAL A 152 -2.79 -14.96 -19.18
C VAL A 152 -1.69 -15.92 -19.62
N ASP A 153 -1.42 -15.91 -20.92
CA ASP A 153 -0.33 -16.66 -21.54
C ASP A 153 0.41 -15.81 -22.60
N ALA A 154 1.37 -16.42 -23.29
CA ALA A 154 2.17 -15.73 -24.32
C ALA A 154 1.35 -15.29 -25.55
N ALA A 155 0.22 -15.94 -25.82
CA ALA A 155 -0.67 -15.63 -26.93
C ALA A 155 -1.71 -14.56 -26.57
N THR A 156 -1.98 -14.31 -25.29
CA THR A 156 -2.89 -13.23 -24.85
C THR A 156 -2.47 -11.87 -25.46
N ARG A 157 -3.45 -11.17 -26.04
CA ARG A 157 -3.31 -9.83 -26.63
C ARG A 157 -4.27 -8.82 -26.04
N GLU A 158 -5.40 -9.29 -25.53
CA GLU A 158 -6.43 -8.55 -24.81
C GLU A 158 -7.14 -9.50 -23.85
N LEU A 159 -7.85 -8.94 -22.88
CA LEU A 159 -8.75 -9.67 -21.99
C LEU A 159 -10.10 -8.99 -22.03
N ASN A 160 -11.18 -9.76 -22.10
CA ASN A 160 -12.55 -9.26 -21.98
C ASN A 160 -13.17 -9.82 -20.71
N ILE A 161 -13.65 -8.94 -19.83
CA ILE A 161 -14.20 -9.32 -18.52
C ILE A 161 -15.39 -10.28 -18.64
N ALA A 162 -16.09 -10.29 -19.79
CA ALA A 162 -17.22 -11.19 -20.03
C ALA A 162 -16.81 -12.67 -20.14
N ASP A 163 -15.53 -12.95 -20.40
CA ASP A 163 -15.02 -14.32 -20.61
C ASP A 163 -14.58 -15.01 -19.31
N PHE A 164 -14.65 -14.32 -18.17
CA PHE A 164 -14.07 -14.76 -16.90
C PHE A 164 -15.10 -14.75 -15.75
N PRO A 165 -14.92 -15.63 -14.75
CA PRO A 165 -15.75 -15.59 -13.55
C PRO A 165 -15.54 -14.28 -12.79
N LYS A 166 -16.65 -13.74 -12.28
CA LYS A 166 -16.69 -12.53 -11.46
C LYS A 166 -17.20 -12.87 -10.07
N TYR A 167 -16.57 -12.26 -9.07
CA TYR A 167 -16.90 -12.40 -7.67
C TYR A 167 -17.27 -11.04 -7.11
N ASP A 168 -18.43 -10.94 -6.49
CA ASP A 168 -18.86 -9.74 -5.79
C ASP A 168 -18.04 -9.56 -4.51
N LEU A 169 -17.37 -8.43 -4.38
CA LEU A 169 -16.63 -8.07 -3.17
C LEU A 169 -17.57 -7.50 -2.09
N GLY A 170 -18.83 -7.25 -2.41
CA GLY A 170 -19.80 -6.73 -1.48
C GLY A 170 -19.55 -5.28 -1.11
N PRO A 171 -20.32 -4.76 -0.12
CA PRO A 171 -20.28 -3.36 0.22
C PRO A 171 -19.04 -3.00 1.04
N SER A 172 -18.40 -1.89 0.68
CA SER A 172 -17.41 -1.21 1.51
C SER A 172 -18.04 -0.03 2.25
N LYS A 173 -17.41 0.39 3.36
CA LYS A 173 -17.89 1.52 4.17
C LYS A 173 -17.91 2.83 3.36
N ASP A 174 -16.91 3.02 2.51
CA ASP A 174 -16.90 4.04 1.45
C ASP A 174 -16.89 3.32 0.10
N GLN A 175 -17.91 3.59 -0.72
CA GLN A 175 -18.10 2.94 -2.02
C GLN A 175 -17.18 3.51 -3.10
N ASN A 176 -16.42 4.58 -2.83
CA ASN A 176 -15.43 5.14 -3.76
C ASN A 176 -13.98 4.92 -3.30
N LYS A 177 -13.79 4.15 -2.22
CA LYS A 177 -12.52 3.90 -1.52
C LYS A 177 -12.53 2.47 -0.99
N ALA A 178 -12.85 1.54 -1.89
CA ALA A 178 -13.29 0.20 -1.57
C ALA A 178 -12.12 -0.79 -1.54
N PHE A 179 -12.31 -2.00 -2.06
CA PHE A 179 -11.24 -2.98 -2.22
C PHE A 179 -10.30 -2.54 -3.34
N GLU A 180 -9.06 -2.24 -2.99
CA GLU A 180 -8.04 -1.76 -3.93
C GLU A 180 -6.82 -2.68 -3.94
N ALA A 181 -6.52 -3.36 -2.82
CA ALA A 181 -5.35 -4.22 -2.71
C ALA A 181 -5.71 -5.71 -2.69
N ILE A 182 -4.83 -6.53 -3.27
CA ILE A 182 -4.99 -7.99 -3.31
C ILE A 182 -3.63 -8.70 -3.37
N THR A 183 -3.51 -9.85 -2.71
CA THR A 183 -2.39 -10.78 -2.92
C THR A 183 -2.82 -12.23 -2.80
N TRP A 184 -2.15 -13.12 -3.54
CA TRP A 184 -2.26 -14.57 -3.37
C TRP A 184 -1.37 -15.03 -2.22
N ASP A 185 -1.96 -15.78 -1.29
CA ASP A 185 -1.25 -16.47 -0.21
C ASP A 185 -1.29 -17.98 -0.49
N PRO A 186 -0.21 -18.53 -1.09
CA PRO A 186 -0.17 -19.94 -1.45
C PRO A 186 -0.10 -20.87 -0.23
N HIS A 187 0.46 -20.40 0.89
CA HIS A 187 0.62 -21.21 2.11
C HIS A 187 -0.73 -21.52 2.74
N ASN A 188 -1.62 -20.52 2.80
CA ASN A 188 -2.96 -20.67 3.37
C ASN A 188 -4.05 -20.94 2.32
N GLN A 189 -3.67 -21.03 1.04
CA GLN A 189 -4.58 -21.24 -0.10
C GLN A 189 -5.75 -20.25 -0.07
N GLN A 190 -5.41 -18.97 -0.16
CA GLN A 190 -6.40 -17.89 -0.09
C GLN A 190 -5.92 -16.63 -0.80
N LEU A 191 -6.87 -15.81 -1.21
CA LEU A 191 -6.62 -14.41 -1.51
C LEU A 191 -6.70 -13.62 -0.22
N VAL A 192 -5.78 -12.68 -0.04
CA VAL A 192 -5.88 -11.61 0.96
C VAL A 192 -6.28 -10.34 0.21
N LEU A 193 -7.29 -9.64 0.73
CA LEU A 193 -7.91 -8.46 0.14
C LEU A 193 -7.81 -7.29 1.13
N GLY A 194 -7.55 -6.09 0.64
CA GLY A 194 -7.47 -4.86 1.42
C GLY A 194 -8.50 -3.82 0.99
N GLU A 195 -9.26 -3.27 1.95
CA GLU A 195 -10.04 -2.04 1.75
C GLU A 195 -9.16 -0.81 2.01
N GLU A 196 -9.24 0.22 1.16
CA GLU A 196 -8.38 1.40 1.26
C GLU A 196 -8.69 2.21 2.53
N ARG A 197 -9.97 2.57 2.75
CA ARG A 197 -10.38 3.46 3.85
C ARG A 197 -11.75 3.09 4.46
N PRO A 198 -11.82 2.87 5.79
CA PRO A 198 -10.70 2.67 6.70
C PRO A 198 -9.95 1.36 6.34
N PRO A 199 -8.61 1.31 6.52
CA PRO A 199 -7.83 0.11 6.25
C PRO A 199 -8.42 -1.13 6.93
N ALA A 200 -8.69 -2.15 6.14
CA ALA A 200 -9.19 -3.43 6.65
C ALA A 200 -8.74 -4.58 5.76
N LEU A 201 -8.41 -5.71 6.38
CA LEU A 201 -8.00 -6.93 5.67
C LEU A 201 -9.10 -7.97 5.69
N PHE A 202 -9.19 -8.72 4.60
CA PHE A 202 -10.12 -9.82 4.40
C PHE A 202 -9.40 -10.99 3.74
N THR A 203 -9.94 -12.20 3.91
CA THR A 203 -9.47 -13.39 3.21
C THR A 203 -10.60 -14.10 2.50
N TRP A 204 -10.28 -14.73 1.37
CA TRP A 204 -11.22 -15.57 0.63
C TRP A 204 -10.50 -16.84 0.15
N LYS A 205 -10.99 -18.00 0.57
CA LYS A 205 -10.36 -19.28 0.24
C LYS A 205 -10.40 -19.56 -1.26
N SER A 206 -9.34 -20.15 -1.78
CA SER A 206 -9.24 -20.63 -3.15
C SER A 206 -8.21 -21.75 -3.22
N ASP A 207 -8.36 -22.68 -4.15
CA ASP A 207 -7.35 -23.71 -4.42
C ASP A 207 -6.24 -23.22 -5.38
N GLY A 208 -6.23 -21.93 -5.70
CA GLY A 208 -5.35 -21.33 -6.72
C GLY A 208 -5.92 -21.44 -8.13
N GLY A 209 -7.13 -21.99 -8.29
CA GLY A 209 -7.86 -22.06 -9.54
C GLY A 209 -8.73 -20.82 -9.79
N GLN A 210 -9.68 -20.96 -10.71
CA GLN A 210 -10.64 -19.91 -11.07
C GLN A 210 -11.82 -19.80 -10.11
N THR A 211 -11.86 -20.63 -9.06
CA THR A 211 -12.99 -20.71 -8.13
C THR A 211 -12.60 -20.23 -6.74
N LEU A 212 -13.42 -19.34 -6.17
CA LEU A 212 -13.38 -19.00 -4.74
C LEU A 212 -14.32 -19.90 -3.94
N LEU A 213 -13.90 -20.25 -2.73
CA LEU A 213 -14.54 -21.23 -1.86
C LEU A 213 -15.12 -20.53 -0.62
N GLY A 214 -16.39 -20.80 -0.34
CA GLY A 214 -17.10 -20.24 0.81
C GLY A 214 -17.22 -18.71 0.76
N ASP A 215 -17.38 -18.11 1.93
CA ASP A 215 -17.59 -16.67 2.09
C ASP A 215 -16.30 -15.93 2.43
N LYS A 216 -16.16 -14.72 1.91
CA LYS A 216 -15.10 -13.78 2.32
C LYS A 216 -15.18 -13.48 3.81
N GLN A 217 -14.07 -13.60 4.51
CA GLN A 217 -13.96 -13.37 5.96
C GLN A 217 -13.17 -12.10 6.25
N LYS A 218 -13.63 -11.30 7.20
CA LYS A 218 -12.86 -10.16 7.69
C LYS A 218 -11.80 -10.66 8.67
N LEU A 219 -10.54 -10.25 8.47
CA LEU A 219 -9.48 -10.53 9.43
C LEU A 219 -9.62 -9.61 10.65
N ALA A 220 -9.43 -10.20 11.83
CA ALA A 220 -9.31 -9.44 13.07
C ALA A 220 -7.95 -8.72 13.05
N SER A 221 -7.89 -7.54 12.44
CA SER A 221 -6.71 -6.69 12.54
C SER A 221 -6.79 -5.88 13.83
N ASN A 222 -5.74 -5.97 14.65
CA ASN A 222 -5.39 -4.83 15.51
C ASN A 222 -5.19 -3.63 14.55
N GLN A 223 -5.61 -2.43 14.95
CA GLN A 223 -5.61 -1.25 14.08
C GLN A 223 -4.32 -1.20 13.26
N LEU A 224 -4.43 -1.34 11.93
CA LEU A 224 -3.31 -1.03 11.05
C LEU A 224 -3.07 0.47 11.26
N ASP A 225 -1.90 0.83 11.77
CA ASP A 225 -1.54 2.23 12.04
C ASP A 225 -1.20 2.95 10.73
N LEU A 226 -2.16 2.91 9.80
CA LEU A 226 -2.08 3.33 8.42
C LEU A 226 -3.21 4.30 8.11
N ARG A 227 -2.92 5.28 7.25
CA ARG A 227 -3.92 6.24 6.78
C ARG A 227 -4.78 5.67 5.66
N ASN A 228 -4.22 4.74 4.89
CA ASN A 228 -4.88 4.02 3.80
C ASN A 228 -4.13 2.70 3.53
N LEU A 229 -4.73 1.80 2.75
CA LEU A 229 -4.11 0.55 2.32
C LEU A 229 -4.15 0.50 0.78
N SER A 230 -2.98 0.58 0.13
CA SER A 230 -2.89 0.66 -1.33
C SER A 230 -2.49 -0.65 -2.00
N ALA A 231 -1.54 -1.41 -1.43
CA ALA A 231 -1.11 -2.70 -1.98
C ALA A 231 -0.82 -3.74 -0.89
N LEU A 232 -0.85 -5.00 -1.30
CA LEU A 232 -0.47 -6.15 -0.50
C LEU A 232 0.50 -7.04 -1.26
N ALA A 233 1.41 -7.68 -0.53
CA ALA A 233 2.22 -8.78 -1.05
C ALA A 233 2.49 -9.79 0.05
N VAL A 234 2.81 -11.04 -0.30
CA VAL A 234 3.25 -12.06 0.67
C VAL A 234 4.72 -12.38 0.40
N ASP A 235 5.56 -12.38 1.43
CA ASP A 235 6.92 -12.93 1.31
C ASP A 235 6.83 -14.46 1.15
N PRO A 236 7.24 -15.04 0.01
CA PRO A 236 7.21 -16.49 -0.15
C PRO A 236 8.11 -17.24 0.85
N ARG A 237 9.14 -16.58 1.41
CA ARG A 237 10.10 -17.19 2.35
C ARG A 237 9.55 -17.28 3.77
N THR A 238 8.92 -16.21 4.27
CA THR A 238 8.46 -16.13 5.67
C THR A 238 6.96 -16.31 5.81
N GLY A 239 6.19 -16.18 4.72
CA GLY A 239 4.72 -16.13 4.77
C GLY A 239 4.17 -14.81 5.32
N HIS A 240 5.03 -13.83 5.63
CA HIS A 240 4.63 -12.55 6.18
C HIS A 240 3.89 -11.71 5.14
N LEU A 241 2.92 -10.92 5.61
CA LEU A 241 2.16 -9.99 4.79
C LEU A 241 2.86 -8.63 4.78
N LEU A 242 3.14 -8.14 3.57
CA LEU A 242 3.60 -6.78 3.33
C LEU A 242 2.40 -5.89 3.01
N VAL A 243 2.30 -4.76 3.71
CA VAL A 243 1.17 -3.83 3.61
C VAL A 243 1.67 -2.43 3.26
N LEU A 244 1.25 -1.93 2.09
CA LEU A 244 1.66 -0.62 1.59
C LEU A 244 0.59 0.45 1.92
N SER A 245 1.05 1.63 2.28
CA SER A 245 0.19 2.81 2.44
C SER A 245 0.80 4.01 1.72
N ALA A 246 0.15 4.40 0.62
CA ALA A 246 0.49 5.59 -0.15
C ALA A 246 0.43 6.87 0.71
N ASP A 247 -0.67 7.10 1.44
CA ASP A 247 -0.87 8.32 2.25
C ASP A 247 0.09 8.38 3.46
N SER A 248 0.62 7.24 3.90
CA SER A 248 1.64 7.19 4.94
C SER A 248 3.06 7.20 4.39
N HIS A 249 3.32 7.00 3.09
CA HIS A 249 4.67 6.73 2.58
C HIS A 249 5.38 5.66 3.41
N LEU A 250 4.70 4.52 3.60
CA LEU A 250 5.09 3.48 4.54
C LEU A 250 4.81 2.09 3.96
N LEU A 251 5.77 1.20 4.15
CA LEU A 251 5.61 -0.24 3.97
C LEU A 251 5.74 -0.92 5.33
N LEU A 252 4.74 -1.71 5.72
CA LEU A 252 4.74 -2.53 6.93
C LEU A 252 4.95 -4.00 6.59
N GLU A 253 5.61 -4.72 7.49
CA GLU A 253 5.66 -6.18 7.52
C GLU A 253 4.86 -6.69 8.72
N LEU A 254 3.91 -7.58 8.45
CA LEU A 254 3.10 -8.27 9.44
C LEU A 254 3.47 -9.76 9.48
N ASP A 255 3.68 -10.31 10.67
CA ASP A 255 3.86 -11.75 10.85
C ASP A 255 2.56 -12.54 10.60
N GLU A 256 2.62 -13.87 10.67
CA GLU A 256 1.45 -14.75 10.48
C GLU A 256 0.30 -14.48 11.47
N ALA A 257 0.59 -13.88 12.63
CA ALA A 257 -0.40 -13.49 13.62
C ALA A 257 -0.98 -12.08 13.35
N GLY A 258 -0.50 -11.39 12.31
CA GLY A 258 -0.89 -10.02 11.96
C GLY A 258 -0.23 -8.95 12.83
N LYS A 259 0.84 -9.28 13.56
CA LYS A 259 1.59 -8.31 14.36
C LYS A 259 2.60 -7.58 13.47
N GLN A 260 2.69 -6.25 13.64
CA GLN A 260 3.71 -5.43 13.00
C GLN A 260 5.10 -5.81 13.54
N VAL A 261 6.01 -6.24 12.66
CA VAL A 261 7.36 -6.70 13.01
C VAL A 261 8.49 -5.91 12.35
N SER A 262 8.20 -5.21 11.26
CA SER A 262 9.18 -4.36 10.56
C SER A 262 8.48 -3.28 9.72
N PHE A 263 9.18 -2.19 9.41
CA PHE A 263 8.69 -1.21 8.46
C PHE A 263 9.82 -0.56 7.65
N MET A 264 9.45 0.07 6.54
CA MET A 264 10.31 0.98 5.79
C MET A 264 9.52 2.23 5.41
N THR A 265 10.13 3.40 5.56
CA THR A 265 9.56 4.64 5.07
C THR A 265 9.95 4.91 3.62
N LEU A 266 9.02 5.47 2.85
CA LEU A 266 9.19 5.81 1.44
C LEU A 266 9.48 7.30 1.24
N LEU A 267 10.04 7.94 2.27
CA LEU A 267 10.40 9.35 2.28
C LEU A 267 11.80 9.57 1.69
N GLY A 268 12.00 10.72 1.04
CA GLY A 268 13.30 11.08 0.46
C GLY A 268 14.42 11.11 1.51
N ASN A 269 15.61 10.70 1.09
CA ASN A 269 16.83 10.47 1.89
C ASN A 269 16.79 9.25 2.81
N PHE A 270 15.73 8.45 2.80
CA PHE A 270 15.68 7.15 3.48
C PHE A 270 15.79 6.03 2.47
N ASN A 271 16.40 4.90 2.87
CA ASN A 271 16.50 3.69 2.03
C ASN A 271 17.06 3.97 0.61
N GLY A 272 17.95 4.96 0.50
CA GLY A 272 18.61 5.37 -0.74
C GLY A 272 17.76 6.26 -1.67
N LEU A 273 16.49 6.49 -1.34
CA LEU A 273 15.57 7.31 -2.15
C LEU A 273 16.08 8.75 -2.27
N LYS A 274 16.12 9.27 -3.49
CA LYS A 274 16.45 10.67 -3.72
C LYS A 274 15.32 11.60 -3.25
N ASP A 275 14.09 11.26 -3.61
CA ASP A 275 12.88 12.02 -3.31
C ASP A 275 11.83 11.09 -2.69
N THR A 276 10.86 11.65 -1.96
CA THR A 276 9.73 10.87 -1.43
C THR A 276 8.94 10.25 -2.59
N ILE A 277 8.62 8.95 -2.49
CA ILE A 277 7.79 8.28 -3.50
C ILE A 277 6.43 8.98 -3.53
N PRO A 278 6.00 9.58 -4.66
CA PRO A 278 4.85 10.48 -4.67
C PRO A 278 3.56 9.84 -4.17
N ARG A 279 3.25 8.64 -4.67
CA ARG A 279 2.02 7.91 -4.36
C ARG A 279 2.20 6.44 -4.73
N ALA A 280 2.75 5.68 -3.79
CA ALA A 280 3.05 4.26 -3.98
C ALA A 280 1.77 3.42 -3.94
N GLU A 281 1.34 2.94 -5.10
CA GLU A 281 0.06 2.25 -5.24
C GLU A 281 0.19 0.73 -5.41
N GLY A 282 1.30 0.25 -5.99
CA GLY A 282 1.48 -1.17 -6.28
C GLY A 282 2.80 -1.74 -5.79
N MET A 283 2.80 -3.01 -5.38
CA MET A 283 3.98 -3.65 -4.81
C MET A 283 3.96 -5.18 -4.97
N THR A 284 5.14 -5.76 -5.22
CA THR A 284 5.33 -7.21 -5.16
C THR A 284 6.76 -7.56 -4.77
N MET A 285 7.01 -8.83 -4.45
CA MET A 285 8.34 -9.35 -4.14
C MET A 285 8.60 -10.63 -4.92
N ASP A 286 9.83 -10.80 -5.43
CA ASP A 286 10.25 -12.05 -6.07
C ASP A 286 10.81 -13.07 -5.07
N GLU A 287 11.15 -14.27 -5.55
CA GLU A 287 11.70 -15.33 -4.68
C GLU A 287 13.09 -15.04 -4.12
N ASP A 288 13.80 -14.06 -4.67
CA ASP A 288 15.12 -13.63 -4.18
C ASP A 288 14.97 -12.54 -3.08
N GLY A 289 13.73 -12.13 -2.79
CA GLY A 289 13.42 -11.09 -1.81
C GLY A 289 13.59 -9.67 -2.38
N THR A 290 13.68 -9.52 -3.70
CA THR A 290 13.72 -8.20 -4.34
C THR A 290 12.33 -7.59 -4.35
N LEU A 291 12.22 -6.38 -3.82
CA LEU A 291 10.96 -5.65 -3.74
C LEU A 291 10.81 -4.76 -4.98
N TYR A 292 9.66 -4.84 -5.63
CA TYR A 292 9.30 -4.00 -6.77
C TYR A 292 8.09 -3.16 -6.40
N MET A 293 8.05 -1.92 -6.88
CA MET A 293 6.98 -0.99 -6.55
C MET A 293 6.67 -0.08 -7.74
N VAL A 294 5.40 0.29 -7.87
CA VAL A 294 4.96 1.35 -8.78
C VAL A 294 4.35 2.51 -8.01
N SER A 295 4.50 3.71 -8.55
CA SER A 295 3.88 4.93 -8.03
C SER A 295 3.21 5.67 -9.16
N GLU A 296 2.08 6.32 -8.86
CA GLU A 296 1.44 7.20 -9.80
C GLU A 296 2.34 8.38 -10.20
N PRO A 297 2.20 8.90 -11.45
CA PRO A 297 1.34 8.32 -12.49
C PRO A 297 1.94 7.08 -13.15
N ASN A 298 3.28 6.96 -13.22
CA ASN A 298 3.95 5.92 -14.00
C ASN A 298 5.41 5.67 -13.59
N LEU A 299 5.73 5.73 -12.30
CA LEU A 299 7.09 5.50 -11.81
C LEU A 299 7.27 4.06 -11.36
N PHE A 300 8.44 3.50 -11.63
CA PHE A 300 8.86 2.16 -11.24
C PHE A 300 10.08 2.23 -10.33
N TYR A 301 10.06 1.39 -9.30
CA TYR A 301 11.12 1.26 -8.31
C TYR A 301 11.49 -0.20 -8.11
N ARG A 302 12.76 -0.43 -7.79
CA ARG A 302 13.28 -1.72 -7.32
C ARG A 302 14.13 -1.49 -6.09
N PHE A 303 13.91 -2.28 -5.05
CA PHE A 303 14.69 -2.27 -3.82
C PHE A 303 15.30 -3.65 -3.59
N GLU A 304 16.54 -3.65 -3.14
CA GLU A 304 17.28 -4.85 -2.79
C GLU A 304 17.75 -4.73 -1.34
N LYS A 305 17.78 -5.86 -0.63
CA LYS A 305 18.30 -5.90 0.74
C LYS A 305 19.81 -5.72 0.71
N HIS A 306 20.31 -4.70 1.39
CA HIS A 306 21.74 -4.49 1.56
C HIS A 306 22.29 -5.51 2.57
N GLN A 307 23.41 -6.16 2.24
CA GLN A 307 24.08 -7.11 3.14
C GLN A 307 24.95 -6.42 4.18
#